data_AF-A0A3B9P370-F1
#
_entry.id   AF-A0A3B9P370-F1
#
_cell.length_a   1.000
_cell.length_b   1.000
_cell.length_c   1.000
_cell.angle_alpha   90.00
_cell.angle_beta   90.00
_cell.angle_gamma   90.00
#
_symmetry.space_group_name_H-M   'P 1'
#
loop_
_entity.id
_entity.type
_entity.pdbx_description
1 polymer ?
#
loop_
_entity_poly.entity_id
_entity_poly.type
_entity_poly.pdbx_seq_one_letter_code
_entity_poly.pdbx_strand_id
1 'polypeptide(L)' 'LKAGAEKTASGLMYIIHEEGKGPKPAAGQNVKVHYELKLADGVVVDSSYSRGTPLDIPIGVGR' A
#
# COMPACT_ATOMS: atom_id res chain seq x y z
N LEU A 1 -1.56 16.76 -6.33
CA LEU A 1 -1.99 15.35 -6.51
C LEU A 1 -1.58 14.92 -7.91
N LYS A 2 -0.99 13.73 -8.07
CA LYS A 2 -0.43 13.30 -9.36
C LYS A 2 -1.55 13.06 -10.39
N ALA A 3 -1.35 13.56 -11.60
CA ALA A 3 -2.20 13.22 -12.74
C ALA A 3 -2.17 11.70 -12.98
N GLY A 4 -3.31 11.11 -13.33
CA GLY A 4 -3.45 9.66 -13.57
C GLY A 4 -3.83 8.82 -12.35
N ALA A 5 -4.17 9.44 -11.22
CA ALA A 5 -4.69 8.73 -10.06
C ALA A 5 -6.19 8.43 -10.18
N GLU A 6 -6.58 7.21 -9.83
CA GLU A 6 -7.97 6.77 -9.71
C GLU A 6 -8.50 7.06 -8.29
N LYS A 7 -9.78 7.47 -8.21
CA LYS A 7 -10.46 7.79 -6.95
C LYS A 7 -11.48 6.70 -6.59
N THR A 8 -11.39 6.16 -5.38
CA THR A 8 -12.40 5.25 -4.85
C THR A 8 -13.61 6.02 -4.30
N ALA A 9 -14.71 5.29 -4.03
CA ALA A 9 -15.89 5.86 -3.36
C ALA A 9 -15.59 6.42 -1.96
N SER A 10 -14.59 5.88 -1.25
CA SER A 10 -14.15 6.41 0.05
C SER A 10 -13.25 7.65 -0.07
N GLY A 11 -12.87 8.04 -1.28
CA GLY A 11 -11.97 9.17 -1.54
C GLY A 11 -10.48 8.82 -1.53
N LEU A 12 -10.12 7.55 -1.34
CA LEU A 12 -8.75 7.09 -1.52
C LEU A 12 -8.33 7.27 -2.97
N MET A 13 -7.12 7.80 -3.17
CA MET A 13 -6.51 7.97 -4.49
C MET A 13 -5.38 6.95 -4.65
N TYR A 14 -5.33 6.24 -5.78
CA TYR A 14 -4.23 5.31 -6.09
C TYR A 14 -3.78 5.39 -7.54
N ILE A 15 -2.54 4.94 -7.79
CA ILE A 15 -2.00 4.71 -9.14
C ILE A 15 -1.43 3.30 -9.13
N ILE A 16 -1.85 2.47 -10.08
CA ILE A 16 -1.23 1.16 -10.32
C ILE A 16 -0.03 1.39 -11.22
N HIS A 17 1.19 1.22 -10.68
CA HIS A 17 2.42 1.33 -11.47
C HIS A 17 2.70 0.05 -12.27
N GLU A 18 2.41 -1.11 -11.69
CA GLU A 18 2.58 -2.42 -12.31
C GLU A 18 1.44 -3.33 -11.83
N GLU A 19 0.71 -3.93 -12.77
CA GLU A 19 -0.39 -4.84 -12.46
C GLU A 19 0.13 -6.26 -12.25
N GLY A 20 -0.12 -6.81 -11.07
CA GLY A 20 0.20 -8.20 -10.77
C GLY A 20 -0.74 -9.18 -11.47
N LYS A 21 -0.25 -10.39 -11.75
CA LYS A 21 -1.04 -11.48 -12.38
C LYS A 21 -1.57 -12.52 -11.38
N GLY A 22 -1.31 -12.31 -10.09
CA GLY A 22 -1.71 -13.22 -9.02
C GLY A 22 -3.18 -13.04 -8.60
N PRO A 23 -3.70 -13.95 -7.77
CA PRO A 23 -5.03 -13.79 -7.19
C PRO A 23 -5.08 -12.55 -6.29
N LYS A 24 -6.24 -11.87 -6.30
CA LYS A 24 -6.49 -10.77 -5.35
C LYS A 24 -6.60 -11.35 -3.93
N PRO A 25 -5.92 -10.77 -2.93
CA PRO A 25 -5.98 -11.26 -1.57
C PRO A 25 -7.38 -11.08 -0.98
N ALA A 26 -7.78 -12.03 -0.14
CA ALA A 26 -9.06 -11.99 0.58
C ALA A 26 -8.89 -11.39 1.99
N ALA A 27 -9.98 -10.89 2.58
CA ALA A 27 -9.98 -10.44 3.96
C ALA A 27 -9.54 -11.57 4.91
N GLY A 28 -8.66 -11.25 5.87
CA GLY A 28 -8.04 -12.19 6.80
C GLY A 28 -6.80 -12.90 6.26
N GLN A 29 -6.49 -12.79 4.96
CA GLN A 29 -5.26 -13.37 4.41
C GLN A 29 -4.04 -12.55 4.81
N ASN A 30 -2.95 -13.24 5.16
CA ASN A 30 -1.67 -12.58 5.39
C ASN A 30 -1.03 -12.17 4.07
N VAL A 31 -0.56 -10.93 4.02
CA VAL A 31 0.20 -10.37 2.90
C VAL A 31 1.56 -9.89 3.40
N LYS A 32 2.58 -10.04 2.55
CA LYS A 32 3.90 -9.47 2.77
C LYS A 32 4.11 -8.32 1.81
N VAL A 33 4.38 -7.13 2.33
CA VAL A 33 4.51 -5.92 1.51
C VAL A 33 5.75 -5.12 1.88
N HIS A 34 6.45 -4.66 0.86
CA HIS A 34 7.35 -3.52 1.02
C HIS A 34 6.60 -2.21 0.78
N TYR A 35 6.87 -1.21 1.61
CA TYR A 35 6.18 0.09 1.56
C TYR A 35 7.10 1.21 2.04
N GLU A 36 6.71 2.42 1.65
CA GLU A 36 7.28 3.66 2.15
C GLU A 36 6.15 4.66 2.37
N LEU A 37 6.00 5.15 3.60
CA LEU A 37 4.99 6.10 4.00
C LEU A 37 5.61 7.49 4.06
N LYS A 38 5.01 8.43 3.33
CA LYS A 38 5.44 9.82 3.23
C LYS A 38 4.29 10.77 3.49
N LEU A 39 4.60 11.88 4.13
CA LEU A 39 3.72 13.05 4.16
C LEU A 39 3.68 13.72 2.77
N ALA A 40 2.70 14.62 2.58
CA ALA A 40 2.50 15.31 1.30
C ALA A 40 3.66 16.23 0.91
N ASP A 41 4.45 16.67 1.89
CA ASP A 41 5.68 17.45 1.71
C ASP A 41 6.91 16.57 1.39
N GLY A 42 6.75 15.25 1.37
CA GLY A 42 7.79 14.29 1.03
C GLY A 42 8.56 13.71 2.22
N VAL A 43 8.29 14.18 3.45
CA VAL A 43 8.95 13.62 4.65
C VAL A 43 8.55 12.15 4.83
N VAL A 44 9.55 11.26 4.85
CA VAL A 44 9.36 9.84 5.15
C VAL A 44 9.12 9.68 6.64
N VAL A 45 8.00 9.06 6.99
CA VAL A 45 7.67 8.73 8.39
C VAL A 45 7.90 7.27 8.71
N ASP A 46 7.84 6.40 7.69
CA ASP A 46 8.10 4.98 7.84
C ASP A 46 8.53 4.35 6.50
N SER A 47 9.44 3.37 6.53
CA SER A 47 9.91 2.65 5.34
C SER A 47 10.36 1.24 5.70
N SER A 48 9.74 0.23 5.08
CA SER A 48 10.17 -1.15 5.28
C SER A 48 11.45 -1.49 4.52
N TYR A 49 11.76 -0.73 3.46
CA TYR A 49 13.04 -0.82 2.76
C TYR A 49 14.19 -0.42 3.68
N SER A 50 14.04 0.66 4.46
CA SER A 50 15.05 1.09 5.43
C SER A 50 15.28 0.06 6.54
N ARG A 51 14.26 -0.75 6.89
CA ARG A 51 14.40 -1.86 7.84
C ARG A 51 14.98 -3.13 7.24
N GLY A 52 14.99 -3.25 5.91
CA GLY A 52 15.45 -4.45 5.20
C GLY A 52 14.48 -5.65 5.28
N THR A 53 13.29 -5.49 5.85
CA THR A 53 12.30 -6.58 5.98
C THR A 53 10.89 -6.09 5.63
N PRO A 54 10.09 -6.91 4.93
CA PRO A 54 8.70 -6.56 4.60
C PRO A 54 7.82 -6.61 5.85
N LEU A 55 6.67 -5.94 5.76
CA LEU A 55 5.62 -6.06 6.77
C LEU A 55 4.74 -7.27 6.44
N ASP A 56 4.50 -8.13 7.43
CA ASP A 56 3.59 -9.27 7.36
C ASP A 56 2.34 -8.97 8.20
N ILE A 57 1.19 -8.83 7.54
CA ILE A 57 -0.07 -8.42 8.17
C ILE A 57 -1.29 -9.13 7.57
N PRO A 58 -2.34 -9.43 8.36
CA PRO A 58 -3.64 -9.83 7.83
C PRO A 58 -4.36 -8.62 7.22
N ILE A 59 -4.84 -8.73 5.98
CA ILE A 59 -5.55 -7.64 5.30
C ILE A 59 -7.05 -7.62 5.61
N GLY A 60 -7.69 -6.45 5.65
CA GLY A 60 -9.16 -6.33 5.70
C GLY A 60 -9.81 -6.68 7.03
N VAL A 61 -9.06 -6.66 8.15
CA VAL A 61 -9.56 -7.04 9.47
C VAL A 61 -9.58 -5.91 10.51
N GLY A 62 -9.01 -4.73 10.20
CA GLY A 62 -9.13 -3.50 11.01
C GLY A 62 -8.69 -3.62 12.47
N ARG A 63 -7.50 -4.18 12.72
CA ARG A 63 -6.94 -4.43 14.07
C ARG A 63 -5.65 -3.66 14.25
#